data_AF-A0A8J3RWH2-F1
#
_entry.id   AF-A0A8J3RWH2-F1
#
_cell.length_a   1.000
_cell.length_b   1.000
_cell.length_c   1.000
_cell.angle_alpha   90.00
_cell.angle_beta   90.00
_cell.angle_gamma   90.00
#
_symmetry.space_group_name_H-M   'P 1'
#
loop_
_entity.id
_entity.type
_entity.pdbx_description
1 polymer ?
#
loop_
_entity_poly.entity_id
_entity_poly.type
_entity_poly.pdbx_seq_one_letter_code
_entity_poly.pdbx_strand_id
1 'polypeptide(L)'
;MLQETIDEIADVLGASATLEDRAFQLLAYAAQSGDIDVVRQESILRRRASDEVRAYFERYGIATARGRVRIPADAELGVLARVCVPLRHREVTYGYLWLLDDGTLTEERLDSVSGLVARAATVLAQEARRRRDLGGHLRELFSADPEERSWALSRLDLRGPVAAIAVRASAGRVAALWTLPRDVLADPGLPDPGPADRAEPLVAVLAPAAHAGELAGRIQAMYGTAAGVGDPRADPERAWRSWREAVHALRVADRVPQLAPVAAWSDLGVYRTLARLAPEALRELAAEAGELAADPELARTVEGYLDRAGHVQETAAALGVHRQTLYYRLGKAERLTGRDLADGEDRLALHLALKAARLL
;
A
#
# COMPACT_ATOMS: atom_id res chain seq x y z
N MET A 1 6.71 0.04 25.98
CA MET A 1 6.33 -1.36 26.29
C MET A 1 7.05 -2.39 25.43
N LEU A 2 6.83 -2.49 24.10
CA LEU A 2 7.59 -3.46 23.28
C LEU A 2 9.10 -3.18 23.29
N GLN A 3 9.49 -1.90 23.17
CA GLN A 3 10.89 -1.47 23.26
C GLN A 3 11.50 -1.82 24.64
N GLU A 4 10.87 -1.40 25.73
CA GLU A 4 11.34 -1.74 27.10
C GLU A 4 11.46 -3.26 27.32
N THR A 5 10.55 -4.06 26.76
CA THR A 5 10.61 -5.52 26.88
C THR A 5 11.78 -6.10 26.10
N ILE A 6 12.09 -5.58 24.90
CA ILE A 6 13.24 -6.07 24.13
C ILE A 6 14.57 -5.66 24.77
N ASP A 7 14.63 -4.46 25.36
CA ASP A 7 15.81 -3.99 26.10
C ASP A 7 16.07 -4.88 27.32
N GLU A 8 15.03 -5.18 28.12
CA GLU A 8 15.13 -6.08 29.27
C GLU A 8 15.54 -7.51 28.87
N ILE A 9 15.00 -8.05 27.76
CA ILE A 9 15.40 -9.36 27.22
C ILE A 9 16.89 -9.34 26.84
N ALA A 10 17.33 -8.32 26.10
CA ALA A 10 18.71 -8.22 25.65
C ALA A 10 19.69 -8.09 26.81
N ASP A 11 19.33 -7.30 27.84
CA ASP A 11 20.12 -7.12 29.04
C ASP A 11 20.28 -8.43 29.83
N VAL A 12 19.18 -9.17 30.04
CA VAL A 12 19.22 -10.47 30.75
C VAL A 12 20.02 -11.51 29.97
N LEU A 13 19.82 -11.56 28.65
CA LEU A 13 20.47 -12.56 27.79
C LEU A 13 21.89 -12.19 27.39
N GLY A 14 22.35 -10.96 27.61
CA GLY A 14 23.63 -10.53 27.08
C GLY A 14 23.71 -10.65 25.55
N ALA A 15 22.57 -10.50 24.86
CA ALA A 15 22.46 -10.85 23.45
C ALA A 15 21.68 -9.79 22.68
N SER A 16 22.12 -9.57 21.45
CA SER A 16 21.42 -8.71 20.52
C SER A 16 20.06 -9.30 20.12
N ALA A 17 19.01 -8.49 20.22
CA ALA A 17 17.65 -8.94 20.05
C ALA A 17 16.86 -8.03 19.08
N THR A 18 16.03 -8.63 18.23
CA THR A 18 15.05 -7.91 17.41
C THR A 18 13.67 -8.54 17.58
N LEU A 19 12.65 -7.69 17.62
CA LEU A 19 11.25 -8.09 17.67
C LEU A 19 10.62 -7.71 16.33
N GLU A 20 10.11 -8.73 15.63
CA GLU A 20 9.51 -8.60 14.32
C GLU A 20 8.10 -9.18 14.32
N ASP A 21 7.31 -8.79 13.34
CA ASP A 21 5.98 -9.35 13.10
C ASP A 21 5.99 -10.60 12.20
N ARG A 22 4.81 -11.09 11.84
CA ARG A 22 4.67 -12.21 10.88
C ARG A 22 5.16 -11.88 9.46
N ALA A 23 5.35 -10.61 9.12
CA ALA A 23 5.82 -10.16 7.83
C ALA A 23 7.28 -9.71 7.84
N PHE A 24 8.02 -10.02 8.91
CA PHE A 24 9.43 -9.66 9.11
C PHE A 24 9.68 -8.15 9.07
N GLN A 25 8.69 -7.37 9.51
CA GLN A 25 8.83 -5.94 9.78
C GLN A 25 9.32 -5.73 11.21
N LEU A 26 10.38 -4.93 11.35
CA LEU A 26 11.01 -4.62 12.62
C LEU A 26 10.12 -3.72 13.48
N LEU A 27 9.77 -4.18 14.68
CA LEU A 27 8.92 -3.47 15.64
C LEU A 27 9.74 -2.84 16.77
N ALA A 28 10.77 -3.55 17.25
CA ALA A 28 11.68 -3.09 18.28
C ALA A 28 13.03 -3.80 18.14
N TYR A 29 14.09 -3.19 18.64
CA TYR A 29 15.42 -3.79 18.63
C TYR A 29 16.23 -3.35 19.85
N ALA A 30 17.10 -4.22 20.33
CA ALA A 30 18.09 -3.92 21.36
C ALA A 30 19.46 -4.44 20.90
N ALA A 31 20.49 -3.61 21.05
CA ALA A 31 21.84 -3.93 20.63
C ALA A 31 22.76 -4.07 21.85
N GLN A 32 23.47 -5.20 21.93
CA GLN A 32 24.66 -5.32 22.75
C GLN A 32 25.90 -5.25 21.86
N SER A 33 26.96 -4.63 22.38
CA SER A 33 28.22 -4.37 21.69
C SER A 33 28.92 -5.65 21.24
N GLY A 34 29.37 -5.72 19.99
CA GLY A 34 30.22 -6.81 19.47
C GLY A 34 30.01 -7.09 17.99
N ASP A 35 28.84 -7.62 17.60
CA ASP A 35 28.61 -8.10 16.24
C ASP A 35 27.28 -7.61 15.66
N ILE A 36 27.36 -6.86 14.56
CA ILE A 36 26.21 -6.49 13.73
C ILE A 36 26.41 -7.18 12.38
N ASP A 37 25.51 -8.08 12.00
CA ASP A 37 25.54 -8.70 10.67
C ASP A 37 24.90 -7.81 9.60
N VAL A 38 25.23 -8.10 8.33
CA VAL A 38 24.74 -7.35 7.17
C VAL A 38 23.21 -7.42 7.09
N VAL A 39 22.61 -8.57 7.42
CA VAL A 39 21.15 -8.76 7.44
C VAL A 39 20.47 -7.88 8.49
N ARG A 40 21.05 -7.70 9.68
CA ARG A 40 20.54 -6.81 10.72
C ARG A 40 20.81 -5.34 10.39
N GLN A 41 21.97 -5.01 9.81
CA GLN A 41 22.20 -3.67 9.28
C GLN A 41 21.13 -3.32 8.24
N GLU A 42 20.86 -4.22 7.29
CA GLU A 42 19.82 -4.01 6.28
C GLU A 42 18.41 -4.02 6.88
N SER A 43 18.06 -4.91 7.80
CA SER A 43 16.74 -4.93 8.46
C SER A 43 16.52 -3.73 9.38
N ILE A 44 17.55 -3.15 9.98
CA ILE A 44 17.44 -1.91 10.76
C ILE A 44 17.35 -0.69 9.81
N LEU A 45 18.18 -0.64 8.77
CA LEU A 45 18.22 0.47 7.82
C LEU A 45 17.01 0.50 6.88
N ARG A 46 16.53 -0.67 6.42
CA ARG A 46 15.38 -0.83 5.50
C ARG A 46 14.08 -1.21 6.21
N ARG A 47 14.13 -1.48 7.52
CA ARG A 47 12.98 -1.94 8.33
C ARG A 47 12.29 -3.21 7.81
N ARG A 48 13.00 -4.04 7.01
CA ARG A 48 12.47 -5.26 6.38
C ARG A 48 13.60 -6.16 5.85
N ALA A 49 13.46 -7.48 5.98
CA ALA A 49 14.35 -8.47 5.37
C ALA A 49 14.07 -8.68 3.86
N SER A 50 15.07 -9.14 3.08
CA SER A 50 14.87 -9.51 1.67
C SER A 50 14.00 -10.78 1.54
N ASP A 51 13.33 -10.95 0.40
CA ASP A 51 12.46 -12.11 0.16
C ASP A 51 13.25 -13.44 0.19
N GLU A 52 14.54 -13.41 -0.20
CA GLU A 52 15.46 -14.55 -0.15
C GLU A 52 15.82 -14.94 1.30
N VAL A 53 16.14 -13.96 2.16
CA VAL A 53 16.41 -14.19 3.59
C VAL A 53 15.16 -14.68 4.31
N ARG A 54 13.99 -14.16 3.95
CA ARG A 54 12.71 -14.64 4.48
C ARG A 54 12.48 -16.11 4.13
N ALA A 55 12.66 -16.48 2.85
CA ALA A 55 12.53 -17.87 2.42
C ALA A 55 13.52 -18.78 3.13
N TYR A 56 14.75 -18.32 3.37
CA TYR A 56 15.75 -19.04 4.16
C TYR A 56 15.23 -19.36 5.58
N PHE A 57 14.71 -18.37 6.31
CA PHE A 57 14.20 -18.58 7.67
C PHE A 57 12.95 -19.46 7.72
N GLU A 58 12.03 -19.29 6.78
CA GLU A 58 10.79 -20.07 6.72
C GLU A 58 11.05 -21.57 6.51
N ARG A 59 12.15 -21.97 5.84
CA ARG A 59 12.56 -23.38 5.67
C ARG A 59 12.81 -24.11 6.99
N TYR A 60 13.15 -23.40 8.07
CA TYR A 60 13.33 -23.98 9.40
C TYR A 60 12.02 -24.21 10.15
N GLY A 61 10.87 -23.99 9.51
CA GLY A 61 9.55 -24.30 10.09
C GLY A 61 9.08 -23.30 11.16
N ILE A 62 9.68 -22.11 11.23
CA ILE A 62 9.35 -21.10 12.24
C ILE A 62 7.88 -20.67 12.22
N ALA A 63 7.21 -20.78 11.07
CA ALA A 63 5.80 -20.44 10.91
C ALA A 63 4.85 -21.37 11.68
N THR A 64 5.23 -22.63 11.87
CA THR A 64 4.43 -23.66 12.55
C THR A 64 5.01 -24.06 13.91
N ALA A 65 6.26 -23.68 14.20
CA ALA A 65 6.93 -23.96 15.46
C ALA A 65 6.14 -23.49 16.69
N ARG A 66 6.06 -24.37 17.69
CA ARG A 66 5.45 -24.07 19.00
C ARG A 66 6.44 -23.56 20.03
N GLY A 67 7.74 -23.74 19.77
CA GLY A 67 8.83 -23.30 20.64
C GLY A 67 9.95 -22.68 19.83
N ARG A 68 11.06 -22.40 20.51
CA ARG A 68 12.27 -21.82 19.91
C ARG A 68 12.85 -22.70 18.81
N VAL A 69 13.42 -22.07 17.79
CA VAL A 69 14.09 -22.71 16.66
C VAL A 69 15.48 -22.10 16.53
N ARG A 70 16.53 -22.92 16.61
CA ARG A 70 17.89 -22.46 16.32
C ARG A 70 18.14 -22.54 14.82
N ILE A 71 18.70 -21.47 14.29
CA ILE A 71 18.99 -21.32 12.87
C ILE A 71 20.51 -21.10 12.75
N PRO A 72 21.22 -21.94 12.00
CA PRO A 72 22.66 -21.81 11.84
C PRO A 72 23.02 -20.56 11.05
N ALA A 73 24.30 -20.18 11.09
CA ALA A 73 24.82 -19.14 10.21
C ALA A 73 24.83 -19.62 8.75
N ASP A 74 24.68 -18.70 7.81
CA ASP A 74 24.82 -18.92 6.38
C ASP A 74 25.71 -17.83 5.79
N ALA A 75 26.91 -18.21 5.38
CA ALA A 75 27.93 -17.28 4.90
C ALA A 75 27.59 -16.71 3.50
N GLU A 76 26.87 -17.47 2.66
CA GLU A 76 26.48 -17.02 1.31
C GLU A 76 25.42 -15.93 1.39
N LEU A 77 24.47 -16.08 2.32
CA LEU A 77 23.40 -15.11 2.58
C LEU A 77 23.78 -14.02 3.58
N GLY A 78 24.98 -14.07 4.18
CA GLY A 78 25.43 -13.12 5.20
C GLY A 78 24.62 -13.17 6.51
N VAL A 79 24.03 -14.32 6.83
CA VAL A 79 23.17 -14.55 8.00
C VAL A 79 24.01 -15.08 9.16
N LEU A 80 24.03 -14.41 10.31
CA LEU A 80 24.59 -14.99 11.53
C LEU A 80 23.64 -16.00 12.19
N ALA A 81 24.22 -16.93 12.95
CA ALA A 81 23.50 -17.90 13.76
C ALA A 81 22.58 -17.17 14.76
N ARG A 82 21.37 -17.70 14.93
CA ARG A 82 20.34 -17.04 15.75
C ARG A 82 19.31 -18.02 16.29
N VAL A 83 18.68 -17.61 17.39
CA VAL A 83 17.49 -18.26 17.93
C VAL A 83 16.26 -17.46 17.53
N CYS A 84 15.33 -18.11 16.85
CA CYS A 84 13.99 -17.60 16.59
C CYS A 84 13.03 -18.10 17.67
N VAL A 85 12.35 -17.19 18.36
CA VAL A 85 11.32 -17.49 19.34
C VAL A 85 9.96 -17.00 18.82
N PRO A 86 9.05 -17.89 18.42
CA PRO A 86 7.70 -17.50 17.99
C PRO A 86 6.92 -16.83 19.12
N LEU A 87 6.43 -15.61 18.90
CA LEU A 87 5.62 -14.86 19.85
C LEU A 87 4.16 -15.32 19.75
N ARG A 88 3.83 -16.36 20.52
CA ARG A 88 2.52 -17.03 20.49
C ARG A 88 1.60 -16.59 21.62
N HIS A 89 0.32 -16.37 21.31
CA HIS A 89 -0.72 -16.14 22.31
C HIS A 89 -2.02 -16.86 21.90
N ARG A 90 -2.50 -17.79 22.75
CA ARG A 90 -3.61 -18.71 22.45
C ARG A 90 -3.42 -19.45 21.12
N GLU A 91 -2.29 -20.15 20.98
CA GLU A 91 -1.92 -20.96 19.79
C GLU A 91 -1.70 -20.20 18.46
N VAL A 92 -1.80 -18.87 18.46
CA VAL A 92 -1.54 -18.04 17.28
C VAL A 92 -0.21 -17.33 17.43
N THR A 93 0.69 -17.47 16.45
CA THR A 93 1.92 -16.69 16.34
C THR A 93 1.61 -15.30 15.79
N TYR A 94 2.00 -14.24 16.52
CA TYR A 94 1.81 -12.84 16.13
C TYR A 94 3.09 -12.16 15.64
N GLY A 95 4.25 -12.78 15.88
CA GLY A 95 5.55 -12.28 15.46
C GLY A 95 6.68 -13.21 15.89
N TYR A 96 7.90 -12.72 15.78
CA TYR A 96 9.13 -13.43 16.10
C TYR A 96 10.05 -12.55 16.94
N LEU A 97 10.62 -13.14 17.98
CA LEU A 97 11.79 -12.61 18.65
C LEU A 97 13.02 -13.30 18.07
N TRP A 98 13.97 -12.53 17.56
CA TRP A 98 15.23 -13.01 17.05
C TRP A 98 16.35 -12.63 18.00
N LEU A 99 17.19 -13.61 18.32
CA LEU A 99 18.35 -13.44 19.20
C LEU A 99 19.58 -13.90 18.45
N LEU A 100 20.61 -13.06 18.30
CA LEU A 100 21.88 -13.53 17.75
C LEU A 100 22.51 -14.54 18.71
N ASP A 101 22.92 -15.68 18.17
CA ASP A 101 23.46 -16.81 18.94
C ASP A 101 24.96 -16.93 18.67
N ASP A 102 25.75 -16.44 19.61
CA ASP A 102 27.22 -16.58 19.65
C ASP A 102 27.66 -17.89 20.33
N GLY A 103 26.71 -18.78 20.64
CA GLY A 103 26.93 -20.02 21.39
C GLY A 103 26.74 -19.88 22.90
N THR A 104 26.50 -18.68 23.42
CA THR A 104 26.28 -18.45 24.87
C THR A 104 24.82 -18.55 25.30
N LEU A 105 23.88 -18.61 24.36
CA LEU A 105 22.45 -18.74 24.63
C LEU A 105 22.09 -20.18 24.98
N THR A 106 22.20 -20.57 26.26
CA THR A 106 21.76 -21.89 26.73
C THR A 106 20.24 -21.96 26.88
N GLU A 107 19.69 -23.17 26.95
CA GLU A 107 18.25 -23.38 27.18
C GLU A 107 17.78 -22.74 28.50
N GLU A 108 18.60 -22.82 29.56
CA GLU A 108 18.32 -22.20 30.86
C GLU A 108 18.24 -20.66 30.77
N ARG A 109 19.17 -20.02 30.03
CA ARG A 109 19.14 -18.57 29.81
C ARG A 109 17.91 -18.17 29.01
N LEU A 110 17.59 -18.91 27.95
CA LEU A 110 16.38 -18.66 27.15
C LEU A 110 15.10 -18.86 27.97
N ASP A 111 15.08 -19.84 28.88
CA ASP A 111 13.95 -20.09 29.76
C ASP A 111 13.77 -18.95 30.78
N SER A 112 14.85 -18.33 31.25
CA SER A 112 14.82 -17.22 32.21
C SER A 112 14.03 -15.99 31.73
N VAL A 113 13.95 -15.77 30.41
CA VAL A 113 13.19 -14.66 29.80
C VAL A 113 11.80 -15.06 29.31
N SER A 114 11.34 -16.29 29.56
CA SER A 114 10.04 -16.78 29.08
C SER A 114 8.86 -15.89 29.48
N GLY A 115 8.92 -15.30 30.68
CA GLY A 115 7.93 -14.32 31.13
C GLY A 115 7.90 -13.05 30.26
N LEU A 116 9.07 -12.52 29.90
CA LEU A 116 9.21 -11.35 29.03
C LEU A 116 8.68 -11.64 27.62
N VAL A 117 9.02 -12.82 27.09
CA VAL A 117 8.53 -13.31 25.78
C VAL A 117 7.00 -13.44 25.79
N ALA A 118 6.42 -14.02 26.85
CA ALA A 118 4.96 -14.14 26.98
C ALA A 118 4.26 -12.77 27.09
N ARG A 119 4.87 -11.80 27.78
CA ARG A 119 4.38 -10.41 27.82
C ARG A 119 4.40 -9.80 26.42
N ALA A 120 5.52 -9.88 25.69
CA ALA A 120 5.63 -9.37 24.32
C ALA A 120 4.57 -9.99 23.39
N ALA A 121 4.39 -11.32 23.45
CA ALA A 121 3.37 -12.01 22.68
C ALA A 121 1.93 -11.58 23.03
N THR A 122 1.65 -11.34 24.32
CA THR A 122 0.35 -10.86 24.78
C THR A 122 0.07 -9.45 24.26
N VAL A 123 1.08 -8.56 24.28
CA VAL A 123 0.96 -7.19 23.76
C VAL A 123 0.67 -7.20 22.27
N LEU A 124 1.45 -7.95 21.48
CA LEU A 124 1.19 -8.10 20.04
C LEU A 124 -0.20 -8.66 19.76
N ALA A 125 -0.65 -9.65 20.54
CA ALA A 125 -1.98 -10.22 20.37
C ALA A 125 -3.11 -9.24 20.72
N GLN A 126 -2.93 -8.43 21.77
CA GLN A 126 -3.87 -7.37 22.13
C GLN A 126 -3.92 -6.26 21.07
N GLU A 127 -2.77 -5.83 20.57
CA GLU A 127 -2.66 -4.85 19.50
C GLU A 127 -3.30 -5.35 18.20
N ALA A 128 -3.05 -6.61 17.82
CA ALA A 128 -3.65 -7.24 16.65
C ALA A 128 -5.19 -7.34 16.76
N ARG A 129 -5.71 -7.69 17.96
CA ARG A 129 -7.17 -7.71 18.20
C ARG A 129 -7.78 -6.33 18.16
N ARG A 130 -7.22 -5.37 18.89
CA ARG A 130 -7.70 -3.98 18.90
C ARG A 130 -7.74 -3.42 17.49
N ARG A 131 -6.71 -3.67 16.67
CA ARG A 131 -6.71 -3.23 15.27
C ARG A 131 -7.73 -3.96 14.41
N ARG A 132 -7.96 -5.25 14.62
CA ARG A 132 -9.03 -5.97 13.93
C ARG A 132 -10.40 -5.41 14.29
N ASP A 133 -10.65 -5.15 15.57
CA ASP A 133 -11.90 -4.58 16.05
C ASP A 133 -12.10 -3.17 15.49
N LEU A 134 -11.06 -2.33 15.48
CA LEU A 134 -11.09 -1.01 14.83
C LEU A 134 -11.29 -1.08 13.31
N GLY A 135 -10.72 -2.09 12.64
CA GLY A 135 -10.95 -2.36 11.22
C GLY A 135 -12.42 -2.71 10.93
N GLY A 136 -13.06 -3.50 11.79
CA GLY A 136 -14.50 -3.79 11.72
C GLY A 136 -15.36 -2.52 11.69
N HIS A 137 -15.14 -1.61 12.63
CA HIS A 137 -15.84 -0.33 12.67
C HIS A 137 -15.48 0.59 11.49
N LEU A 138 -14.25 0.50 10.96
CA LEU A 138 -13.89 1.24 9.75
C LEU A 138 -14.68 0.77 8.52
N ARG A 139 -14.94 -0.55 8.41
CA ARG A 139 -15.77 -1.11 7.33
C ARG A 139 -17.19 -0.57 7.37
N GLU A 140 -17.79 -0.54 8.55
CA GLU A 140 -19.13 0.01 8.77
C GLU A 140 -19.17 1.53 8.51
N LEU A 141 -18.13 2.27 8.92
CA LEU A 141 -18.00 3.71 8.64
C LEU A 141 -17.95 4.02 7.13
N PHE A 142 -17.42 3.09 6.32
CA PHE A 142 -17.35 3.22 4.87
C PHE A 142 -18.55 2.62 4.12
N SER A 143 -19.52 2.06 4.86
CA SER A 143 -20.73 1.47 4.29
C SER A 143 -21.62 2.50 3.59
N ALA A 144 -22.40 2.02 2.63
CA ALA A 144 -23.48 2.79 2.03
C ALA A 144 -24.64 3.02 3.01
N ASP A 145 -24.78 2.17 4.03
CA ASP A 145 -25.84 2.26 5.04
C ASP A 145 -25.57 3.38 6.07
N PRO A 146 -26.44 4.41 6.17
CA PRO A 146 -26.31 5.45 7.19
C PRO A 146 -26.33 4.95 8.65
N GLU A 147 -27.08 3.89 8.95
CA GLU A 147 -27.20 3.39 10.32
C GLU A 147 -25.90 2.71 10.77
N GLU A 148 -25.30 1.88 9.91
CA GLU A 148 -23.98 1.28 10.16
C GLU A 148 -22.91 2.35 10.39
N ARG A 149 -22.92 3.42 9.58
CA ARG A 149 -21.97 4.53 9.75
C ARG A 149 -22.14 5.24 11.09
N SER A 150 -23.38 5.53 11.48
CA SER A 150 -23.68 6.19 12.76
C SER A 150 -23.25 5.33 13.95
N TRP A 151 -23.53 4.02 13.87
CA TRP A 151 -23.11 3.06 14.89
C TRP A 151 -21.58 2.99 15.03
N ALA A 152 -20.86 2.89 13.90
CA ALA A 152 -19.40 2.88 13.88
C ALA A 152 -18.80 4.15 14.48
N LEU A 153 -19.32 5.33 14.14
CA LEU A 153 -18.86 6.60 14.70
C LEU A 153 -19.02 6.66 16.22
N SER A 154 -20.09 6.09 16.78
CA SER A 154 -20.28 6.04 18.24
C SER A 154 -19.20 5.22 18.98
N ARG A 155 -18.47 4.38 18.26
CA ARG A 155 -17.42 3.47 18.78
C ARG A 155 -16.01 3.97 18.49
N LEU A 156 -15.85 4.98 17.63
CA LEU A 156 -14.56 5.51 17.19
C LEU A 156 -14.34 6.93 17.75
N ASP A 157 -13.21 7.17 18.42
CA ASP A 157 -12.80 8.52 18.83
C ASP A 157 -12.04 9.21 17.69
N LEU A 158 -12.78 9.66 16.67
CA LEU A 158 -12.22 10.39 15.52
C LEU A 158 -12.23 11.90 15.77
N ARG A 159 -11.10 12.56 15.52
CA ARG A 159 -10.96 14.02 15.67
C ARG A 159 -10.47 14.67 14.39
N GLY A 160 -11.05 15.85 14.10
CA GLY A 160 -10.59 16.76 13.06
C GLY A 160 -10.91 16.29 11.65
N PRO A 161 -10.42 17.02 10.62
CA PRO A 161 -10.58 16.59 9.26
C PRO A 161 -9.85 15.26 9.05
N VAL A 162 -10.57 14.27 8.52
CA VAL A 162 -10.04 12.94 8.18
C VAL A 162 -9.98 12.77 6.67
N ALA A 163 -9.03 11.98 6.19
CA ALA A 163 -8.97 11.55 4.80
C ALA A 163 -8.74 10.05 4.73
N ALA A 164 -9.39 9.40 3.77
CA ALA A 164 -9.25 7.99 3.54
C ALA A 164 -8.14 7.72 2.52
N ILE A 165 -7.50 6.56 2.66
CA ILE A 165 -6.47 6.05 1.77
C ILE A 165 -6.87 4.63 1.38
N ALA A 166 -6.80 4.32 0.09
CA ALA A 166 -7.03 2.99 -0.46
C ALA A 166 -5.74 2.46 -1.06
N VAL A 167 -5.33 1.25 -0.67
CA VAL A 167 -4.16 0.57 -1.24
C VAL A 167 -4.54 -0.84 -1.62
N ARG A 168 -4.05 -1.33 -2.76
CA ARG A 168 -4.30 -2.72 -3.19
C ARG A 168 -3.53 -3.68 -2.27
N ALA A 169 -4.22 -4.65 -1.68
CA ALA A 169 -3.54 -5.70 -0.92
C ALA A 169 -2.65 -6.51 -1.87
N SER A 170 -1.52 -6.99 -1.36
CA SER A 170 -0.60 -7.87 -2.09
C SER A 170 -0.54 -9.22 -1.39
N ALA A 171 -0.84 -10.30 -2.12
CA ALA A 171 -0.76 -11.65 -1.58
C ALA A 171 0.66 -11.93 -1.05
N GLY A 172 0.77 -12.27 0.24
CA GLY A 172 2.05 -12.53 0.91
C GLY A 172 2.71 -11.32 1.61
N ARG A 173 2.16 -10.11 1.45
CA ARG A 173 2.57 -8.90 2.19
C ARG A 173 1.46 -8.47 3.16
N VAL A 174 1.62 -8.85 4.43
CA VAL A 174 0.79 -8.31 5.53
C VAL A 174 1.61 -7.18 6.16
N ALA A 175 1.36 -5.93 5.80
CA ALA A 175 2.08 -4.83 6.44
C ALA A 175 1.73 -4.76 7.94
N ALA A 176 2.68 -4.32 8.76
CA ALA A 176 2.46 -4.01 10.16
C ALA A 176 1.58 -2.76 10.27
N LEU A 177 0.29 -2.87 9.96
CA LEU A 177 -0.66 -1.77 10.17
C LEU A 177 -0.69 -1.36 11.66
N TRP A 178 -0.42 -2.33 12.55
CA TRP A 178 0.49 -2.24 13.70
C TRP A 178 1.28 -0.98 14.09
N THR A 179 2.07 -0.52 13.15
CA THR A 179 3.08 0.54 13.29
C THR A 179 2.52 1.89 12.89
N LEU A 180 1.32 1.93 12.31
CA LEU A 180 0.65 3.18 12.00
C LEU A 180 0.37 3.95 13.30
N PRO A 181 0.38 5.29 13.25
CA PRO A 181 0.03 6.14 14.37
C PRO A 181 -1.30 5.74 15.02
N ARG A 182 -1.47 6.04 16.32
CA ARG A 182 -2.65 5.59 17.10
C ARG A 182 -3.98 6.18 16.61
N ASP A 183 -3.94 7.34 15.98
CA ASP A 183 -5.06 8.06 15.36
C ASP A 183 -5.35 7.59 13.92
N VAL A 184 -4.65 6.56 13.44
CA VAL A 184 -4.87 5.94 12.14
C VAL A 184 -5.61 4.62 12.31
N LEU A 185 -6.75 4.52 11.64
CA LEU A 185 -7.52 3.27 11.54
C LEU A 185 -7.18 2.56 10.23
N ALA A 186 -7.13 1.23 10.26
CA ALA A 186 -6.88 0.45 9.06
C ALA A 186 -7.64 -0.89 9.07
N ASP A 187 -8.16 -1.27 7.91
CA ASP A 187 -8.73 -2.60 7.63
C ASP A 187 -8.04 -3.18 6.38
N PRO A 188 -7.27 -4.28 6.49
CA PRO A 188 -6.54 -4.86 5.38
C PRO A 188 -7.39 -5.70 4.40
N GLY A 189 -8.68 -5.86 4.68
CA GLY A 189 -9.57 -6.79 3.97
C GLY A 189 -10.91 -6.15 3.62
N LEU A 190 -10.92 -4.86 3.25
CA LEU A 190 -12.14 -4.23 2.79
C LEU A 190 -12.42 -4.69 1.35
N PRO A 191 -13.64 -5.16 1.02
CA PRO A 191 -13.99 -5.45 -0.36
C PRO A 191 -13.86 -4.20 -1.22
N ASP A 192 -13.37 -4.35 -2.45
CA ASP A 192 -13.44 -3.27 -3.44
C ASP A 192 -14.94 -2.95 -3.70
N PRO A 193 -15.41 -1.70 -3.46
CA PRO A 193 -16.80 -1.32 -3.73
C PRO A 193 -17.15 -1.23 -5.24
N GLY A 194 -16.23 -1.63 -6.12
CA GLY A 194 -16.41 -1.71 -7.57
C GLY A 194 -17.18 -2.93 -8.07
N PRO A 195 -17.29 -3.08 -9.42
CA PRO A 195 -17.91 -4.26 -10.03
C PRO A 195 -17.19 -5.55 -9.61
N ALA A 196 -17.97 -6.58 -9.30
CA ALA A 196 -17.56 -7.79 -8.58
C ALA A 196 -16.44 -8.62 -9.25
N ASP A 197 -16.13 -8.38 -10.52
CA ASP A 197 -15.23 -9.19 -11.34
C ASP A 197 -13.73 -9.07 -11.02
N ARG A 198 -13.33 -8.19 -10.09
CA ARG A 198 -11.92 -7.99 -9.69
C ARG A 198 -11.75 -7.69 -8.19
N ALA A 199 -12.50 -8.37 -7.33
CA ALA A 199 -12.49 -8.12 -5.89
C ALA A 199 -11.22 -8.67 -5.20
N GLU A 200 -10.05 -8.12 -5.53
CA GLU A 200 -8.92 -8.17 -4.62
C GLU A 200 -9.24 -7.29 -3.41
N PRO A 201 -8.99 -7.75 -2.18
CA PRO A 201 -9.21 -6.94 -1.01
C PRO A 201 -8.37 -5.66 -1.06
N LEU A 202 -8.96 -4.56 -0.63
CA LEU A 202 -8.28 -3.30 -0.43
C LEU A 202 -7.87 -3.17 1.03
N VAL A 203 -6.71 -2.56 1.22
CA VAL A 203 -6.29 -2.02 2.51
C VAL A 203 -6.91 -0.64 2.61
N ALA A 204 -7.91 -0.53 3.47
CA ALA A 204 -8.60 0.70 3.79
C ALA A 204 -7.92 1.37 4.98
N VAL A 205 -7.60 2.66 4.88
CA VAL A 205 -7.01 3.44 5.96
C VAL A 205 -7.76 4.74 6.13
N LEU A 206 -8.00 5.15 7.37
CA LEU A 206 -8.51 6.47 7.73
C LEU A 206 -7.50 7.15 8.64
N ALA A 207 -7.08 8.35 8.27
CA ALA A 207 -6.06 9.11 8.97
C ALA A 207 -6.46 10.57 9.12
N PRO A 208 -5.84 11.31 10.05
CA PRO A 208 -5.91 12.76 10.06
C PRO A 208 -5.48 13.32 8.70
N ALA A 209 -6.28 14.23 8.14
CA ALA A 209 -6.08 14.76 6.79
C ALA A 209 -4.67 15.33 6.56
N ALA A 210 -4.10 15.99 7.57
CA ALA A 210 -2.77 16.60 7.50
C ALA A 210 -1.64 15.59 7.19
N HIS A 211 -1.83 14.31 7.53
CA HIS A 211 -0.82 13.27 7.35
C HIS A 211 -1.16 12.27 6.24
N ALA A 212 -2.33 12.41 5.60
CA ALA A 212 -2.84 11.38 4.70
C ALA A 212 -1.95 11.14 3.47
N GLY A 213 -1.40 12.20 2.87
CA GLY A 213 -0.49 12.09 1.72
C GLY A 213 0.82 11.36 2.05
N GLU A 214 1.49 11.77 3.14
CA GLU A 214 2.72 11.10 3.60
C GLU A 214 2.45 9.62 3.95
N LEU A 215 1.37 9.38 4.68
CA LEU A 215 0.96 8.05 5.10
C LEU A 215 0.67 7.14 3.90
N ALA A 216 0.00 7.66 2.87
CA ALA A 216 -0.26 6.93 1.64
C ALA A 216 1.05 6.48 0.97
N GLY A 217 2.06 7.35 0.90
CA GLY A 217 3.40 6.98 0.40
C GLY A 217 4.07 5.88 1.22
N ARG A 218 3.97 5.93 2.56
CA ARG A 218 4.51 4.87 3.41
C ARG A 218 3.77 3.54 3.21
N ILE A 219 2.44 3.55 3.12
CA ILE A 219 1.64 2.33 2.93
C ILE A 219 1.88 1.75 1.53
N GLN A 220 1.91 2.60 0.51
CA GLN A 220 2.32 2.28 -0.85
C GLN A 220 3.65 1.52 -0.83
N ALA A 221 4.68 2.03 -0.14
CA ALA A 221 5.98 1.38 -0.04
C ALA A 221 5.93 0.02 0.71
N MET A 222 5.10 -0.11 1.75
CA MET A 222 4.95 -1.36 2.50
C MET A 222 4.36 -2.48 1.64
N TYR A 223 3.31 -2.18 0.85
CA TYR A 223 2.65 -3.16 -0.01
C TYR A 223 3.33 -3.30 -1.37
N GLY A 224 3.99 -2.26 -1.86
CA GLY A 224 4.57 -2.21 -3.21
C GLY A 224 3.53 -2.06 -4.32
N THR A 225 2.32 -1.63 -3.97
CA THR A 225 1.19 -1.40 -4.88
C THR A 225 0.84 0.09 -4.92
N ALA A 226 0.03 0.53 -5.88
CA ALA A 226 -0.42 1.92 -5.93
C ALA A 226 -1.32 2.27 -4.73
N ALA A 227 -1.44 3.57 -4.45
CA ALA A 227 -2.31 4.12 -3.43
C ALA A 227 -3.17 5.27 -3.98
N GLY A 228 -4.40 5.36 -3.49
CA GLY A 228 -5.30 6.48 -3.73
C GLY A 228 -5.62 7.21 -2.44
N VAL A 229 -5.71 8.53 -2.48
CA VAL A 229 -6.06 9.39 -1.33
C VAL A 229 -7.32 10.18 -1.64
N GLY A 230 -8.31 10.13 -0.75
CA GLY A 230 -9.54 10.92 -0.88
C GLY A 230 -9.36 12.36 -0.39
N ASP A 231 -10.28 13.25 -0.76
CA ASP A 231 -10.23 14.61 -0.24
C ASP A 231 -10.56 14.63 1.27
N PRO A 232 -10.04 15.60 2.03
CA PRO A 232 -10.30 15.71 3.46
C PRO A 232 -11.78 15.97 3.76
N ARG A 233 -12.22 15.51 4.93
CA ARG A 233 -13.58 15.67 5.46
C ARG A 233 -13.50 16.19 6.88
N ALA A 234 -13.90 17.44 7.08
CA ALA A 234 -13.97 18.05 8.41
C ALA A 234 -14.85 17.27 9.38
N ASP A 235 -15.92 16.66 8.85
CA ASP A 235 -16.85 15.81 9.56
C ASP A 235 -16.53 14.33 9.28
N PRO A 236 -16.11 13.55 10.31
CA PRO A 236 -15.85 12.12 10.17
C PRO A 236 -17.04 11.29 9.66
N GLU A 237 -18.29 11.74 9.84
CA GLU A 237 -19.46 11.06 9.26
C GLU A 237 -19.40 11.01 7.73
N ARG A 238 -18.69 11.95 7.11
CA ARG A 238 -18.49 12.00 5.66
C ARG A 238 -17.26 11.21 5.18
N ALA A 239 -16.58 10.49 6.07
CA ALA A 239 -15.38 9.71 5.73
C ALA A 239 -15.62 8.69 4.61
N TRP A 240 -16.82 8.11 4.51
CA TRP A 240 -17.21 7.22 3.40
C TRP A 240 -17.07 7.86 2.01
N ARG A 241 -17.27 9.18 1.89
CA ARG A 241 -17.07 9.90 0.63
C ARG A 241 -15.60 10.00 0.29
N SER A 242 -14.76 10.30 1.28
CA SER A 242 -13.30 10.28 1.13
C SER A 242 -12.83 8.87 0.73
N TRP A 243 -13.41 7.82 1.32
CA TRP A 243 -13.13 6.43 0.94
C TRP A 243 -13.45 6.14 -0.53
N ARG A 244 -14.64 6.49 -1.00
CA ARG A 244 -15.00 6.31 -2.41
C ARG A 244 -14.04 7.05 -3.34
N GLU A 245 -13.68 8.28 -3.00
CA GLU A 245 -12.69 9.07 -3.74
C GLU A 245 -11.31 8.41 -3.75
N ALA A 246 -10.85 7.89 -2.60
CA ALA A 246 -9.59 7.16 -2.49
C ALA A 246 -9.57 5.91 -3.37
N VAL A 247 -10.66 5.14 -3.42
CA VAL A 247 -10.79 3.97 -4.29
C VAL A 247 -10.74 4.38 -5.77
N HIS A 248 -11.43 5.45 -6.17
CA HIS A 248 -11.33 5.96 -7.53
C HIS A 248 -9.92 6.44 -7.87
N ALA A 249 -9.26 7.17 -6.95
CA ALA A 249 -7.90 7.63 -7.12
C ALA A 249 -6.91 6.46 -7.25
N LEU A 250 -7.08 5.39 -6.46
CA LEU A 250 -6.29 4.16 -6.56
C LEU A 250 -6.41 3.53 -7.96
N ARG A 251 -7.64 3.40 -8.48
CA ARG A 251 -7.87 2.85 -9.82
C ARG A 251 -7.23 3.69 -10.91
N VAL A 252 -7.21 5.02 -10.75
CA VAL A 252 -6.51 5.91 -11.68
C VAL A 252 -4.98 5.72 -11.55
N ALA A 253 -4.45 5.65 -10.33
CA ALA A 253 -3.02 5.40 -10.09
C ALA A 253 -2.54 4.08 -10.70
N ASP A 254 -3.37 3.03 -10.64
CA ASP A 254 -3.08 1.72 -11.24
C ASP A 254 -2.92 1.77 -12.77
N ARG A 255 -3.54 2.76 -13.44
CA ARG A 255 -3.65 2.78 -14.92
C ARG A 255 -3.00 3.99 -15.58
N VAL A 256 -2.76 5.06 -14.83
CA VAL A 256 -2.22 6.32 -15.33
C VAL A 256 -0.87 6.57 -14.68
N PRO A 257 0.26 6.23 -15.35
CA PRO A 257 1.59 6.31 -14.77
C PRO A 257 1.98 7.70 -14.24
N GLN A 258 1.42 8.77 -14.82
CA GLN A 258 1.69 10.15 -14.39
C GLN A 258 1.11 10.48 -13.01
N LEU A 259 0.14 9.68 -12.54
CA LEU A 259 -0.52 9.83 -11.24
C LEU A 259 -0.11 8.71 -10.27
N ALA A 260 0.78 7.81 -10.70
CA ALA A 260 1.34 6.74 -9.89
C ALA A 260 2.61 7.22 -9.14
N PRO A 261 3.03 6.53 -8.06
CA PRO A 261 2.37 5.41 -7.40
C PRO A 261 1.32 5.83 -6.37
N VAL A 262 1.18 7.14 -6.08
CA VAL A 262 0.18 7.69 -5.16
C VAL A 262 -0.60 8.78 -5.88
N ALA A 263 -1.91 8.59 -6.02
CA ALA A 263 -2.80 9.60 -6.60
C ALA A 263 -3.69 10.22 -5.52
N ALA A 264 -3.70 11.54 -5.42
CA ALA A 264 -4.69 12.25 -4.63
C ALA A 264 -5.93 12.55 -5.49
N TRP A 265 -7.12 12.42 -4.90
CA TRP A 265 -8.38 12.76 -5.55
C TRP A 265 -8.35 14.19 -6.07
N SER A 266 -7.71 15.11 -5.33
CA SER A 266 -7.50 16.50 -5.72
C SER A 266 -6.81 16.68 -7.09
N ASP A 267 -5.98 15.73 -7.48
CA ASP A 267 -5.01 15.90 -8.57
C ASP A 267 -5.42 15.16 -9.85
N LEU A 268 -6.51 14.39 -9.82
CA LEU A 268 -6.90 13.53 -10.95
C LEU A 268 -7.43 14.31 -12.17
N GLY A 269 -7.73 15.61 -12.04
CA GLY A 269 -8.32 16.40 -13.14
C GLY A 269 -9.56 15.74 -13.75
N VAL A 270 -9.58 15.58 -15.07
CA VAL A 270 -10.69 14.94 -15.81
C VAL A 270 -10.94 13.49 -15.38
N TYR A 271 -9.92 12.78 -14.90
CA TYR A 271 -10.07 11.40 -14.44
C TYR A 271 -10.99 11.27 -13.22
N ARG A 272 -11.24 12.34 -12.44
CA ARG A 272 -12.28 12.32 -11.39
C ARG A 272 -13.65 12.00 -11.96
N THR A 273 -13.98 12.60 -13.09
CA THR A 273 -15.27 12.39 -13.76
C THR A 273 -15.31 11.00 -14.38
N LEU A 274 -14.26 10.64 -15.10
CA LEU A 274 -14.18 9.35 -15.80
C LEU A 274 -14.20 8.16 -14.82
N ALA A 275 -13.50 8.25 -13.70
CA ALA A 275 -13.43 7.17 -12.71
C ALA A 275 -14.76 6.88 -12.00
N ARG A 276 -15.73 7.82 -12.06
CA ARG A 276 -17.08 7.65 -11.51
C ARG A 276 -18.05 6.98 -12.48
N LEU A 277 -17.71 6.87 -13.76
CA LEU A 277 -18.54 6.21 -14.75
C LEU A 277 -18.62 4.72 -14.46
N ALA A 278 -19.77 4.12 -14.76
CA ALA A 278 -19.89 2.67 -14.83
C ALA A 278 -18.94 2.13 -15.93
N PRO A 279 -18.40 0.90 -15.78
CA PRO A 279 -17.49 0.32 -16.77
C PRO A 279 -18.07 0.33 -18.19
N GLU A 280 -19.38 0.14 -18.36
CA GLU A 280 -20.08 0.13 -19.64
C GLU A 280 -20.01 1.51 -20.30
N ALA A 281 -20.39 2.58 -19.57
CA ALA A 281 -20.31 3.95 -20.05
C ALA A 281 -18.84 4.38 -20.34
N LEU A 282 -17.88 3.89 -19.56
CA LEU A 282 -16.46 4.14 -19.82
C LEU A 282 -15.97 3.46 -21.10
N ARG A 283 -16.43 2.22 -21.38
CA ARG A 283 -16.16 1.50 -22.64
C ARG A 283 -16.81 2.18 -23.83
N GLU A 284 -18.06 2.62 -23.71
CA GLU A 284 -18.75 3.39 -24.75
C GLU A 284 -18.00 4.67 -25.08
N LEU A 285 -17.59 5.44 -24.06
CA LEU A 285 -16.79 6.64 -24.26
C LEU A 285 -15.41 6.34 -24.88
N ALA A 286 -14.74 5.27 -24.47
CA ALA A 286 -13.46 4.88 -25.06
C ALA A 286 -13.60 4.43 -26.53
N ALA A 287 -14.73 3.82 -26.89
CA ALA A 287 -15.02 3.38 -28.26
C ALA A 287 -15.14 4.55 -29.25
N GLU A 288 -15.43 5.77 -28.77
CA GLU A 288 -15.43 7.00 -29.58
C GLU A 288 -14.05 7.35 -30.18
N ALA A 289 -12.96 6.74 -29.68
CA ALA A 289 -11.65 6.84 -30.32
C ALA A 289 -11.60 6.04 -31.64
N GLY A 290 -12.51 5.07 -31.83
CA GLY A 290 -12.62 4.26 -33.05
C GLY A 290 -11.31 3.59 -33.43
N GLU A 291 -10.95 3.67 -34.72
CA GLU A 291 -9.72 3.08 -35.26
C GLU A 291 -8.44 3.69 -34.68
N LEU A 292 -8.50 4.89 -34.09
CA LEU A 292 -7.34 5.51 -33.43
C LEU A 292 -6.84 4.66 -32.27
N ALA A 293 -7.73 3.96 -31.56
CA ALA A 293 -7.35 3.09 -30.45
C ALA A 293 -6.52 1.87 -30.88
N ALA A 294 -6.61 1.47 -32.16
CA ALA A 294 -5.84 0.35 -32.73
C ALA A 294 -4.40 0.74 -33.15
N ASP A 295 -4.07 2.05 -33.19
CA ASP A 295 -2.73 2.56 -33.51
C ASP A 295 -2.15 3.30 -32.27
N PRO A 296 -1.42 2.61 -31.37
CA PRO A 296 -0.95 3.19 -30.11
C PRO A 296 0.00 4.38 -30.29
N GLU A 297 0.74 4.44 -31.38
CA GLU A 297 1.64 5.56 -31.68
C GLU A 297 0.85 6.79 -32.11
N LEU A 298 -0.17 6.59 -32.95
CA LEU A 298 -1.05 7.67 -33.38
C LEU A 298 -1.92 8.19 -32.22
N ALA A 299 -2.49 7.29 -31.41
CA ALA A 299 -3.24 7.64 -30.21
C ALA A 299 -2.38 8.48 -29.24
N ARG A 300 -1.12 8.06 -28.99
CA ARG A 300 -0.17 8.83 -28.16
C ARG A 300 0.13 10.21 -28.77
N THR A 301 0.22 10.30 -30.09
CA THR A 301 0.49 11.56 -30.80
C THR A 301 -0.68 12.53 -30.64
N VAL A 302 -1.92 12.06 -30.87
CA VAL A 302 -3.14 12.86 -30.73
C VAL A 302 -3.36 13.25 -29.27
N GLU A 303 -3.24 12.32 -28.33
CA GLU A 303 -3.38 12.63 -26.91
C GLU A 303 -2.33 13.65 -26.45
N GLY A 304 -1.08 13.50 -26.87
CA GLY A 304 0.00 14.43 -26.54
C GLY A 304 -0.16 15.82 -27.15
N TYR A 305 -0.87 15.93 -28.29
CA TYR A 305 -1.30 17.19 -28.89
C TYR A 305 -2.41 17.85 -28.08
N LEU A 306 -3.46 17.09 -27.73
CA LEU A 306 -4.60 17.58 -26.96
C LEU A 306 -4.23 17.98 -25.52
N ASP A 307 -3.34 17.21 -24.87
CA ASP A 307 -2.78 17.52 -23.54
C ASP A 307 -2.01 18.86 -23.51
N ARG A 308 -1.57 19.36 -24.67
CA ARG A 308 -0.85 20.64 -24.84
C ARG A 308 -1.71 21.71 -25.50
N ALA A 309 -3.03 21.60 -25.37
CA ALA A 309 -4.00 22.52 -25.94
C ALA A 309 -3.84 22.76 -27.46
N GLY A 310 -3.28 21.78 -28.17
CA GLY A 310 -3.00 21.86 -29.60
C GLY A 310 -1.70 22.59 -29.98
N HIS A 311 -0.77 22.79 -29.05
CA HIS A 311 0.48 23.50 -29.33
C HIS A 311 1.52 22.62 -30.04
N VAL A 312 1.56 22.71 -31.38
CA VAL A 312 2.36 21.86 -32.28
C VAL A 312 3.85 21.79 -31.89
N GLN A 313 4.49 22.93 -31.58
CA GLN A 313 5.92 22.95 -31.26
C GLN A 313 6.23 22.21 -29.96
N GLU A 314 5.39 22.38 -28.94
CA GLU A 314 5.57 21.71 -27.64
C GLU A 314 5.27 20.21 -27.76
N THR A 315 4.27 19.84 -28.55
CA THR A 315 3.94 18.44 -28.81
C THR A 315 5.07 17.74 -29.58
N ALA A 316 5.61 18.37 -30.62
CA ALA A 316 6.71 17.81 -31.40
C ALA A 316 7.97 17.60 -30.54
N ALA A 317 8.31 18.59 -29.71
CA ALA A 317 9.42 18.50 -28.76
C ALA A 317 9.21 17.36 -27.74
N ALA A 318 8.02 17.27 -27.14
CA ALA A 318 7.72 16.24 -26.15
C ALA A 318 7.69 14.82 -26.72
N LEU A 319 7.29 14.66 -27.99
CA LEU A 319 7.28 13.37 -28.67
C LEU A 319 8.62 13.03 -29.33
N GLY A 320 9.58 13.95 -29.37
CA GLY A 320 10.88 13.74 -30.03
C GLY A 320 10.77 13.59 -31.54
N VAL A 321 9.78 14.23 -32.19
CA VAL A 321 9.52 14.12 -33.64
C VAL A 321 9.63 15.47 -34.34
N HIS A 322 9.90 15.44 -35.65
CA HIS A 322 9.89 16.66 -36.46
C HIS A 322 8.45 17.19 -36.65
N ARG A 323 8.29 18.51 -36.79
CA ARG A 323 6.97 19.17 -36.97
C ARG A 323 6.18 18.59 -38.16
N GLN A 324 6.86 18.28 -39.27
CA GLN A 324 6.21 17.68 -40.44
C GLN A 324 5.67 16.27 -40.15
N THR A 325 6.41 15.48 -39.36
CA THR A 325 5.96 14.16 -38.92
C THR A 325 4.73 14.26 -38.02
N LEU A 326 4.69 15.25 -37.13
CA LEU A 326 3.52 15.52 -36.29
C LEU A 326 2.30 15.86 -37.16
N TYR A 327 2.41 16.80 -38.11
CA TYR A 327 1.29 17.13 -39.01
C TYR A 327 0.79 15.93 -39.80
N TYR A 328 1.71 15.13 -40.35
CA TYR A 328 1.34 13.91 -41.07
C TYR A 328 0.53 12.96 -40.18
N ARG A 329 0.94 12.76 -38.93
CA ARG A 329 0.23 11.92 -37.97
C ARG A 329 -1.14 12.51 -37.61
N LEU A 330 -1.23 13.80 -37.28
CA LEU A 330 -2.52 14.43 -36.97
C LEU A 330 -3.50 14.31 -38.15
N GLY A 331 -3.07 14.62 -39.38
CA GLY A 331 -3.91 14.45 -40.57
C GLY A 331 -4.21 12.99 -40.94
N LYS A 332 -3.40 12.03 -40.50
CA LYS A 332 -3.77 10.59 -40.55
C LYS A 332 -4.89 10.28 -39.55
N ALA A 333 -4.81 10.82 -38.34
CA ALA A 333 -5.83 10.62 -37.30
C ALA A 333 -7.18 11.24 -37.68
N GLU A 334 -7.20 12.44 -38.25
CA GLU A 334 -8.43 13.09 -38.75
C GLU A 334 -9.11 12.23 -39.83
N ARG A 335 -8.33 11.70 -40.78
CA ARG A 335 -8.86 10.81 -41.82
C ARG A 335 -9.41 9.48 -41.28
N LEU A 336 -8.79 8.93 -40.24
CA LEU A 336 -9.23 7.67 -39.62
C LEU A 336 -10.47 7.84 -38.75
N THR A 337 -10.57 8.96 -38.05
CA THR A 337 -11.66 9.23 -37.09
C THR A 337 -12.83 9.99 -37.70
N GLY A 338 -12.63 10.66 -38.83
CA GLY A 338 -13.60 11.56 -39.44
C GLY A 338 -13.82 12.85 -38.65
N ARG A 339 -12.96 13.15 -37.67
CA ARG A 339 -13.05 14.31 -36.77
C ARG A 339 -12.03 15.38 -37.13
N ASP A 340 -12.42 16.64 -37.00
CA ASP A 340 -11.59 17.82 -37.26
C ASP A 340 -10.89 18.27 -35.98
N LEU A 341 -9.55 18.22 -35.95
CA LEU A 341 -8.78 18.66 -34.78
C LEU A 341 -8.69 20.20 -34.67
N ALA A 342 -9.24 20.95 -35.62
CA ALA A 342 -9.48 22.39 -35.48
C ALA A 342 -10.80 22.68 -34.74
N ASP A 343 -11.76 21.76 -34.75
CA ASP A 343 -13.04 21.92 -34.05
C ASP A 343 -12.90 21.67 -32.54
N GLY A 344 -13.70 22.38 -31.73
CA GLY A 344 -13.64 22.30 -30.28
C GLY A 344 -14.28 21.02 -29.71
N GLU A 345 -15.44 20.64 -30.25
CA GLU A 345 -16.23 19.50 -29.79
C GLU A 345 -15.54 18.19 -30.19
N ASP A 346 -15.04 18.12 -31.42
CA ASP A 346 -14.30 16.95 -31.92
C ASP A 346 -13.03 16.69 -31.09
N ARG A 347 -12.29 17.75 -30.74
CA ARG A 347 -11.13 17.66 -29.83
C ARG A 347 -11.53 17.16 -28.46
N LEU A 348 -12.57 17.73 -27.85
CA LEU A 348 -13.04 17.33 -26.53
C LEU A 348 -13.46 15.86 -26.53
N ALA A 349 -14.25 15.45 -27.51
CA ALA A 349 -14.75 14.09 -27.65
C ALA A 349 -13.58 13.09 -27.83
N LEU A 350 -12.60 13.39 -28.69
CA LEU A 350 -11.41 12.53 -28.84
C LEU A 350 -10.56 12.50 -27.58
N HIS A 351 -10.39 13.64 -26.90
CA HIS A 351 -9.59 13.72 -25.68
C HIS A 351 -10.20 12.86 -24.59
N LEU A 352 -11.52 12.99 -24.37
CA LEU A 352 -12.26 12.19 -23.39
C LEU A 352 -12.20 10.70 -23.73
N ALA A 353 -12.36 10.33 -25.00
CA ALA A 353 -12.27 8.94 -25.44
C ALA A 353 -10.89 8.33 -25.15
N LEU A 354 -9.82 9.05 -25.47
CA LEU A 354 -8.44 8.61 -25.21
C LEU A 354 -8.15 8.53 -23.69
N LYS A 355 -8.63 9.49 -22.90
CA LYS A 355 -8.50 9.47 -21.44
C LYS A 355 -9.32 8.32 -20.82
N ALA A 356 -10.51 8.04 -21.34
CA ALA A 356 -11.34 6.91 -20.92
C ALA A 356 -10.68 5.57 -21.22
N ALA A 357 -10.10 5.43 -22.42
CA ALA A 357 -9.38 4.23 -22.83
C ALA A 357 -8.21 3.88 -21.89
N ARG A 358 -7.55 4.88 -21.28
CA ARG A 358 -6.50 4.62 -20.28
C ARG A 358 -7.00 3.94 -19.01
N LEU A 359 -8.28 4.06 -18.67
CA LEU A 359 -8.83 3.49 -17.43
C LEU A 359 -9.37 2.05 -17.60
N LEU A 360 -9.46 1.56 -18.84
CA LEU A 360 -9.93 0.20 -19.18
C LEU A 360 -8.80 -0.79 -19.16
#